data_AF-A0A349B9Z2-F1
#
_entry.id   AF-A0A349B9Z2-F1
#
_cell.length_a   1.000
_cell.length_b   1.000
_cell.length_c   1.000
_cell.angle_alpha   90.00
_cell.angle_beta   90.00
_cell.angle_gamma   90.00
#
_symmetry.space_group_name_H-M   'P 1'
#
loop_
_entity.id
_entity.type
_entity.pdbx_description
1 polymer ?
#
loop_
_entity_poly.entity_id
_entity_poly.type
_entity_poly.pdbx_seq_one_letter_code
_entity_poly.pdbx_strand_id
1 'polypeptide(L)'
;GYRADEIVGRPVSVLAPPGRQDPLAEALERVAAGVPVPHFETVRRRKAGTDISVSVSVSPVRDEHGHITAASTIARDITERKAE
;
A
#
# COMPACT_ATOMS: atom_id res chain seq x y z
N GLY A 1 0.34 -14.72 -7.49
CA GLY A 1 0.81 -13.47 -6.86
C GLY A 1 2.32 -13.42 -6.90
N TYR A 2 2.94 -12.43 -6.25
CA TYR A 2 4.38 -12.44 -5.98
C TYR A 2 4.68 -13.40 -4.81
N ARG A 3 5.82 -14.08 -4.84
CA ARG A 3 6.39 -14.74 -3.65
C ARG A 3 7.13 -13.71 -2.79
N ALA A 4 7.36 -14.04 -1.52
CA ALA A 4 8.02 -13.13 -0.58
C ALA A 4 9.44 -12.75 -1.04
N ASP A 5 10.22 -13.72 -1.51
CA ASP A 5 11.58 -13.51 -2.04
C ASP A 5 11.61 -12.69 -3.34
N GLU A 6 10.49 -12.58 -4.05
CA GLU A 6 10.36 -11.75 -5.25
C GLU A 6 10.02 -10.29 -4.93
N ILE A 7 9.49 -10.00 -3.74
CA ILE A 7 8.94 -8.67 -3.40
C ILE A 7 9.69 -7.98 -2.26
N VAL A 8 10.29 -8.72 -1.33
CA VAL A 8 11.08 -8.14 -0.25
C VAL A 8 12.29 -7.38 -0.81
N GLY A 9 12.54 -6.19 -0.27
CA GLY A 9 13.61 -5.29 -0.75
C GLY A 9 13.24 -4.49 -2.01
N ARG A 10 12.08 -4.73 -2.61
CA ARG A 10 11.56 -3.92 -3.72
C ARG A 10 10.76 -2.72 -3.20
N PRO A 11 10.78 -1.58 -3.90
CA PRO A 11 9.91 -0.46 -3.56
C PRO A 11 8.45 -0.85 -3.79
N VAL A 12 7.55 -0.40 -2.93
CA VAL A 12 6.12 -0.73 -3.01
C VAL A 12 5.45 -0.27 -4.32
N SER A 13 6.04 0.72 -4.99
CA SER A 13 5.60 1.24 -6.30
C SER A 13 5.59 0.18 -7.40
N VAL A 14 6.29 -0.95 -7.26
CA VAL A 14 6.19 -2.08 -8.21
C VAL A 14 4.79 -2.70 -8.27
N LEU A 15 3.97 -2.44 -7.24
CA LEU A 15 2.57 -2.86 -7.20
C LEU A 15 1.63 -1.81 -7.81
N ALA A 16 2.11 -0.63 -8.20
CA ALA A 16 1.30 0.39 -8.86
C ALA A 16 1.24 0.14 -10.39
N PRO A 17 0.15 0.54 -11.06
CA PRO A 17 0.12 0.57 -12.51
C PRO A 17 1.20 1.48 -13.13
N PRO A 18 1.83 1.07 -14.25
CA PRO A 18 2.81 1.91 -14.91
C PRO A 18 2.13 3.19 -15.42
N GLY A 19 2.80 4.33 -15.25
CA GLY A 19 2.30 5.63 -15.69
C GLY A 19 1.21 6.26 -14.82
N ARG A 20 0.84 5.66 -13.68
CA ARG A 20 -0.05 6.27 -12.68
C ARG A 20 0.72 6.75 -11.46
N GLN A 21 0.30 7.87 -10.90
CA GLN A 21 0.75 8.29 -9.58
C GLN A 21 0.25 7.28 -8.53
N ASP A 22 1.11 6.94 -7.58
CA ASP A 22 0.78 6.01 -6.49
C ASP A 22 0.33 6.83 -5.25
N PRO A 23 -0.96 6.81 -4.88
CA PRO A 23 -1.46 7.51 -3.70
C PRO A 23 -0.81 7.06 -2.40
N LEU A 24 -0.13 5.90 -2.41
CA LEU A 24 0.59 5.41 -1.25
C LEU A 24 1.82 6.25 -0.91
N ALA A 25 2.42 6.96 -1.87
CA ALA A 25 3.54 7.86 -1.56
C ALA A 25 3.10 8.96 -0.58
N GLU A 26 1.99 9.65 -0.87
CA GLU A 26 1.41 10.66 0.02
C GLU A 26 0.97 10.05 1.36
N ALA A 27 0.39 8.84 1.34
CA ALA A 27 0.01 8.16 2.57
C ALA A 27 1.23 7.84 3.45
N LEU A 28 2.36 7.46 2.86
CA LEU A 28 3.61 7.20 3.57
C LEU A 28 4.22 8.48 4.15
N GLU A 29 4.14 9.62 3.46
CA GLU A 29 4.56 10.92 3.99
C GLU A 29 3.77 11.30 5.24
N ARG A 30 2.44 11.15 5.19
CA ARG A 30 1.56 11.39 6.36
C ARG A 30 1.90 10.46 7.52
N VAL A 31 2.13 9.18 7.24
CA VAL A 31 2.49 8.19 8.25
C VAL A 31 3.86 8.47 8.85
N ALA A 32 4.82 8.95 8.07
CA ALA A 32 6.12 9.40 8.56
C ALA A 32 6.00 10.60 9.51
N ALA A 33 4.99 11.45 9.32
CA ALA A 33 4.62 12.51 10.26
C ALA A 33 3.78 12.03 11.47
N GLY A 34 3.55 10.72 11.60
CA GLY A 34 2.76 10.13 12.68
C GLY A 34 1.25 10.18 12.50
N VAL A 35 0.79 10.59 11.32
CA VAL A 35 -0.64 10.67 10.99
C VAL A 35 -1.06 9.38 10.27
N PRO A 36 -1.88 8.51 10.89
CA PRO A 36 -2.37 7.31 10.22
C PRO A 36 -3.30 7.68 9.07
N VAL A 37 -3.35 6.80 8.06
CA VAL A 37 -4.26 6.91 6.92
C VAL A 37 -5.28 5.78 7.03
N PRO A 38 -6.50 6.06 7.55
CA PRO A 38 -7.45 5.01 7.91
C PRO A 38 -8.06 4.31 6.70
N HIS A 39 -8.20 5.02 5.57
CA HIS A 39 -8.81 4.45 4.37
C HIS A 39 -8.49 5.32 3.14
N PHE A 40 -8.10 4.66 2.05
CA PHE A 40 -8.20 5.18 0.69
C PHE A 40 -8.31 4.01 -0.28
N GLU A 41 -8.84 4.27 -1.47
CA GLU A 41 -8.90 3.27 -2.54
C GLU A 41 -7.84 3.57 -3.60
N THR A 42 -7.25 2.52 -4.16
CA THR A 42 -6.29 2.64 -5.26
C THR A 42 -6.32 1.39 -6.12
N VAL A 43 -5.58 1.41 -7.24
CA VAL A 43 -5.41 0.27 -8.14
C VAL A 43 -4.03 -0.32 -7.91
N ARG A 44 -3.95 -1.65 -7.82
CA ARG A 44 -2.69 -2.38 -7.75
C ARG A 44 -2.57 -3.39 -8.88
N ARG A 45 -1.35 -3.57 -9.38
CA ARG A 45 -1.02 -4.51 -10.44
C ARG A 45 -0.46 -5.81 -9.83
N ARG A 46 -1.14 -6.92 -10.08
CA ARG A 46 -0.63 -8.27 -9.79
C ARG A 46 0.57 -8.58 -10.68
N LYS A 47 1.40 -9.55 -10.29
CA LYS A 47 2.56 -10.04 -11.07
C LYS A 47 2.24 -10.35 -12.54
N ALA A 48 1.06 -10.93 -12.80
CA ALA A 48 0.61 -11.29 -14.15
C ALA A 48 0.09 -10.09 -14.98
N GLY A 49 0.20 -8.86 -14.47
CA GLY A 49 -0.23 -7.65 -15.18
C GLY A 49 -1.68 -7.23 -14.95
N THR A 50 -2.50 -8.06 -14.31
CA THR A 50 -3.90 -7.76 -13.97
C THR A 50 -3.99 -6.67 -12.91
N ASP A 51 -4.81 -5.66 -13.17
CA ASP A 51 -5.12 -4.59 -12.22
C ASP A 51 -6.29 -4.98 -11.32
N ILE A 52 -6.18 -4.67 -10.03
CA ILE A 52 -7.22 -4.89 -9.02
C ILE A 52 -7.50 -3.60 -8.25
N SER A 53 -8.75 -3.40 -7.88
CA SER A 53 -9.15 -2.33 -6.98
C SER A 53 -8.90 -2.78 -5.55
N VAL A 54 -8.20 -1.97 -4.77
CA VAL A 54 -7.93 -2.26 -3.35
C VAL A 54 -8.34 -1.10 -2.46
N SER A 55 -8.90 -1.45 -1.30
CA SER A 55 -9.07 -0.54 -0.17
C SER A 55 -7.87 -0.69 0.74
N VAL A 56 -7.19 0.41 1.07
CA VAL A 56 -5.93 0.42 1.82
C VAL A 56 -6.06 1.26 3.09
N SER A 57 -5.48 0.76 4.18
CA SER A 57 -5.18 1.54 5.38
C SER A 57 -3.69 1.43 5.72
N VAL A 58 -3.12 2.50 6.27
CA VAL A 58 -1.69 2.58 6.61
C VAL A 58 -1.53 3.18 8.00
N SER A 59 -0.73 2.54 8.85
CA SER A 59 -0.49 2.96 10.23
C SER A 59 1.01 3.04 10.54
N PRO A 60 1.46 4.04 11.34
CA PRO A 60 2.84 4.10 11.79
C PRO A 60 3.13 2.95 12.76
N VAL A 61 4.32 2.36 12.64
CA VAL A 61 4.89 1.43 13.61
C VAL A 61 5.95 2.18 14.40
N ARG A 62 5.84 2.12 15.73
CA ARG A 62 6.74 2.83 16.64
C ARG A 62 7.65 1.85 17.37
N ASP A 63 8.87 2.28 17.64
CA ASP A 63 9.77 1.59 18.58
C ASP A 63 9.35 1.84 20.04
N GLU A 64 10.11 1.26 20.97
CA GLU A 64 9.89 1.40 22.42
C GLU A 64 10.05 2.85 22.93
N HIS A 65 10.72 3.72 22.16
CA HIS A 65 10.94 5.13 22.46
C HIS A 65 9.90 6.04 21.79
N GLY A 66 8.95 5.47 21.04
CA GLY A 66 7.90 6.20 20.35
C GLY A 66 8.30 6.75 18.97
N HIS A 67 9.52 6.48 18.49
CA HIS A 67 9.97 6.88 17.15
C HIS A 67 9.33 6.01 16.08
N ILE A 68 8.96 6.62 14.96
CA ILE A 68 8.37 5.91 13.83
C ILE A 68 9.48 5.22 13.05
N THR A 69 9.44 3.89 12.99
CA THR A 69 10.47 3.07 12.34
C THR A 69 9.97 2.37 11.08
N ALA A 70 8.65 2.20 10.94
CA ALA A 70 8.05 1.57 9.76
C ALA A 70 6.59 2.02 9.57
N ALA A 71 6.01 1.56 8.46
CA ALA A 71 4.58 1.65 8.19
C ALA A 71 4.00 0.24 8.03
N SER A 72 2.85 -0.02 8.65
CA SER A 72 2.06 -1.22 8.44
C SER A 72 0.91 -0.90 7.49
N THR A 73 0.65 -1.77 6.52
CA THR A 73 -0.39 -1.57 5.50
C THR A 73 -1.33 -2.76 5.44
N ILE A 74 -2.63 -2.50 5.45
CA ILE A 74 -3.66 -3.50 5.17
C ILE A 74 -4.29 -3.15 3.83
N ALA A 75 -4.23 -4.06 2.86
CA ALA A 75 -4.87 -3.93 1.56
C ALA A 75 -5.93 -5.02 1.39
N ARG A 76 -7.18 -4.61 1.14
CA ARG A 76 -8.30 -5.51 0.87
C ARG A 76 -8.67 -5.41 -0.61
N ASP A 77 -8.73 -6.55 -1.30
CA ASP A 77 -9.27 -6.61 -2.66
C ASP A 77 -10.76 -6.25 -2.61
N ILE A 78 -11.17 -5.28 -3.41
CA ILE A 78 -12.55 -4.80 -3.54
C ILE A 78 -13.00 -4.83 -5.00
N THR A 79 -12.30 -5.58 -5.86
CA THR A 79 -12.57 -5.64 -7.29
C THR A 79 -13.99 -6.14 -7.57
N GLU A 80 -14.43 -7.20 -6.88
CA GLU A 80 -15.79 -7.74 -7.00
C GLU A 80 -16.84 -6.72 -6.51
N ARG A 81 -16.60 -6.07 -5.37
CA ARG A 81 -17.48 -5.04 -4.80
C ARG A 81 -17.70 -3.84 -5.72
N LYS A 82 -16.76 -3.55 -6.63
CA LYS A 82 -16.88 -2.44 -7.60
C LYS A 82 -17.53 -2.83 -8.92
N ALA A 83 -17.75 -4.12 -9.16
CA ALA A 83 -18.37 -4.62 -10.39
C ALA A 83 -19.91 -4.68 -10.30
N GLU A 84 -20.47 -4.47 -9.11
CA GLU A 84 -21.90 -4.29 -8.80
C GLU A 84 -22.33 -2.82 -8.94
#